data_AF-A0A3S4JY19-F1
#
_entry.id   AF-A0A3S4JY19-F1
#
_cell.length_a   1.000
_cell.length_b   1.000
_cell.length_c   1.000
_cell.angle_alpha   90.00
_cell.angle_beta   90.00
_cell.angle_gamma   90.00
#
_symmetry.space_group_name_H-M   'P 1'
#
loop_
_entity.id
_entity.type
_entity.pdbx_description
1 polymer ?
#
loop_
_entity_poly.entity_id
_entity_poly.type
_entity_poly.pdbx_seq_one_letter_code
_entity_poly.pdbx_strand_id
1 'polypeptide(L)'
;MVLSNNDGCVVAASAEAKALKELKMFGPFFEIAGLCRKHGVRVFSSNYTLYGDMSRRMMAILAQHAPSQEVYSIDECFLDLAGVPDVAALARRMREDVWRRIGIPVSVGIGPSKTLAKLANHVAKRVAGWDDGVFDWSWLSPAETDALMARLPAGKVWASALGWRPGWRRSASTRH
;
A
#
# COMPACT_ATOMS: atom_id res chain seq x y z
N MET A 1 -15.81 -10.03 -4.64
CA MET A 1 -15.73 -9.68 -3.20
C MET A 1 -15.33 -10.91 -2.43
N VAL A 2 -14.57 -10.75 -1.35
CA VAL A 2 -14.09 -11.83 -0.48
C VAL A 2 -14.63 -11.61 0.93
N LEU A 3 -15.12 -12.68 1.56
CA LEU A 3 -15.63 -12.68 2.93
C LEU A 3 -14.59 -13.23 3.92
N SER A 4 -14.76 -12.96 5.21
CA SER A 4 -13.95 -13.50 6.31
C SER A 4 -14.18 -14.99 6.51
N ASN A 5 -13.45 -15.60 7.43
CA ASN A 5 -13.73 -16.96 7.87
C ASN A 5 -15.20 -17.10 8.28
N ASN A 6 -15.83 -18.20 7.86
CA ASN A 6 -17.27 -18.47 8.04
C ASN A 6 -18.20 -17.46 7.32
N ASP A 7 -17.70 -16.75 6.31
CA ASP A 7 -18.46 -15.86 5.43
C ASP A 7 -19.24 -14.73 6.15
N GLY A 8 -18.77 -14.36 7.34
CA GLY A 8 -19.46 -13.41 8.22
C GLY A 8 -19.36 -11.95 7.79
N CYS A 9 -18.18 -11.51 7.34
CA CYS A 9 -17.90 -10.09 7.06
C CYS A 9 -17.16 -9.88 5.73
N VAL A 10 -17.30 -8.71 5.12
CA VAL A 10 -16.55 -8.34 3.91
C VAL A 10 -15.10 -7.97 4.24
N VAL A 11 -14.12 -8.70 3.73
CA VAL A 11 -12.69 -8.41 4.00
C VAL A 11 -11.94 -7.81 2.81
N ALA A 12 -12.38 -8.08 1.58
CA ALA A 12 -11.82 -7.48 0.38
C ALA A 12 -12.88 -7.27 -0.71
N ALA A 13 -12.79 -6.17 -1.45
CA ALA A 13 -13.67 -5.87 -2.58
C ALA A 13 -12.89 -5.19 -3.71
N SER A 14 -13.27 -5.51 -4.96
CA SER A 14 -12.71 -4.86 -6.16
C SER A 14 -13.15 -3.40 -6.24
N ALA A 15 -12.54 -2.61 -7.13
CA ALA A 15 -12.89 -1.20 -7.29
C ALA A 15 -14.35 -1.03 -7.73
N GLU A 16 -14.83 -1.90 -8.62
CA GLU A 16 -16.20 -1.93 -9.13
C GLU A 16 -17.20 -2.24 -8.01
N ALA A 17 -16.88 -3.22 -7.16
CA ALA A 17 -17.72 -3.53 -6.00
C ALA A 17 -17.74 -2.37 -4.99
N LYS A 18 -16.60 -1.71 -4.76
CA LYS A 18 -16.50 -0.53 -3.88
C LYS A 18 -17.23 0.71 -4.41
N ALA A 19 -17.60 0.74 -5.69
CA ALA A 19 -18.41 1.81 -6.25
C ALA A 19 -19.88 1.75 -5.79
N LEU A 20 -20.33 0.62 -5.23
CA LEU A 20 -21.63 0.49 -4.58
C LEU A 20 -21.58 1.24 -3.25
N LYS A 21 -22.33 2.34 -3.13
CA LYS A 21 -22.27 3.26 -1.98
C LYS A 21 -22.69 2.60 -0.67
N GLU A 22 -23.54 1.59 -0.75
CA GLU A 22 -24.08 0.82 0.36
C GLU A 22 -23.12 -0.30 0.82
N LEU A 23 -22.05 -0.58 0.07
CA LEU A 23 -21.06 -1.59 0.45
C LEU A 23 -20.16 -1.06 1.56
N LYS A 24 -20.33 -1.62 2.76
CA LYS A 24 -19.46 -1.36 3.90
C LYS A 24 -18.38 -2.43 3.99
N MET A 25 -17.13 -2.02 3.83
CA MET A 25 -15.98 -2.88 4.15
C MET A 25 -16.02 -3.25 5.64
N PHE A 26 -15.67 -4.49 5.97
CA PHE A 26 -15.69 -5.07 7.32
C PHE A 26 -17.07 -5.16 8.00
N GLY A 27 -18.15 -4.83 7.28
CA GLY A 27 -19.52 -5.03 7.76
C GLY A 27 -20.02 -6.47 7.57
N PRO A 28 -21.10 -6.87 8.27
CA PRO A 28 -21.69 -8.19 8.12
C PRO A 28 -22.22 -8.43 6.69
N PHE A 29 -21.90 -9.58 6.11
CA PHE A 29 -22.29 -9.89 4.73
C PHE A 29 -23.81 -9.99 4.56
N PHE A 30 -24.54 -10.51 5.55
CA PHE A 30 -25.98 -10.70 5.45
C PHE A 30 -26.75 -9.39 5.19
N GLU A 31 -26.25 -8.25 5.68
CA GLU A 31 -26.85 -6.93 5.45
C GLU A 31 -26.78 -6.50 3.98
N ILE A 32 -25.74 -6.93 3.27
CA ILE A 32 -25.48 -6.53 1.88
C ILE A 32 -25.67 -7.67 0.86
N ALA A 33 -26.08 -8.86 1.30
CA ALA A 33 -26.20 -10.04 0.44
C ALA A 33 -27.22 -9.84 -0.70
N GLY A 34 -28.33 -9.16 -0.41
CA GLY A 34 -29.34 -8.80 -1.42
C GLY A 34 -28.81 -7.84 -2.47
N LEU A 35 -28.05 -6.82 -2.05
CA LEU A 35 -27.38 -5.87 -2.93
C LEU A 35 -26.38 -6.58 -3.85
N CYS A 36 -25.55 -7.46 -3.28
CA CYS A 36 -24.55 -8.21 -4.04
C CYS A 36 -25.21 -9.07 -5.14
N ARG A 37 -26.31 -9.77 -4.83
CA ARG A 37 -27.06 -10.54 -5.83
C ARG A 37 -27.66 -9.65 -6.92
N LYS A 38 -28.27 -8.52 -6.53
CA LYS A 38 -28.87 -7.56 -7.47
C LYS A 38 -27.87 -7.01 -8.49
N HIS A 39 -26.64 -6.77 -8.04
CA HIS A 39 -25.57 -6.20 -8.87
C HIS A 39 -24.61 -7.24 -9.46
N GLY A 40 -24.91 -8.54 -9.33
CA GLY A 40 -24.06 -9.61 -9.85
C GLY A 40 -22.66 -9.68 -9.23
N VAL A 41 -22.50 -9.17 -8.00
CA VAL A 41 -21.22 -9.20 -7.29
C VAL A 41 -20.89 -10.65 -6.93
N ARG A 42 -19.82 -11.18 -7.53
CA ARG A 42 -19.30 -12.51 -7.18
C ARG A 42 -18.69 -12.49 -5.78
N VAL A 43 -19.07 -13.44 -4.94
CA VAL A 43 -18.66 -13.57 -3.54
C VAL A 43 -17.84 -14.85 -3.38
N PHE A 44 -16.69 -14.74 -2.71
CA PHE A 44 -15.78 -15.84 -2.45
C PHE A 44 -15.46 -15.89 -0.96
N SER A 45 -15.32 -17.09 -0.39
CA SER A 45 -14.81 -17.26 0.97
C SER A 45 -13.33 -16.90 1.05
N SER A 46 -12.87 -16.45 2.22
CA SER A 46 -11.45 -16.15 2.46
C SER A 46 -10.55 -17.35 2.23
N ASN A 47 -9.54 -17.20 1.37
CA ASN A 47 -8.46 -18.17 1.23
C ASN A 47 -7.17 -17.62 1.85
N TYR A 48 -7.08 -17.66 3.18
CA TYR A 48 -5.94 -17.13 3.93
C TYR A 48 -4.61 -17.80 3.56
N THR A 49 -4.64 -19.10 3.25
CA THR A 49 -3.46 -19.84 2.80
C THR A 49 -2.92 -19.27 1.49
N LEU A 50 -3.80 -18.97 0.53
CA LEU A 50 -3.41 -18.34 -0.73
C LEU A 50 -2.86 -16.92 -0.50
N TYR A 51 -3.51 -16.10 0.32
CA TYR A 51 -3.02 -14.73 0.59
C TYR A 51 -1.66 -14.74 1.29
N GLY A 52 -1.48 -15.63 2.26
CA GLY A 52 -0.19 -15.81 2.93
C GLY A 52 0.89 -16.29 1.96
N ASP A 53 0.56 -17.19 1.03
CA ASP A 53 1.52 -17.64 0.02
C ASP A 53 1.91 -16.53 -0.96
N MET A 54 0.93 -15.79 -1.48
CA MET A 54 1.17 -14.66 -2.36
C MET A 54 1.99 -13.57 -1.67
N SER A 55 1.71 -13.28 -0.40
CA SER A 55 2.50 -12.35 0.40
C SER A 55 3.95 -12.80 0.52
N ARG A 56 4.20 -14.04 0.93
CA ARG A 56 5.57 -14.57 1.05
C ARG A 56 6.35 -14.44 -0.25
N ARG A 57 5.72 -14.77 -1.38
CA ARG A 57 6.35 -14.63 -2.71
C ARG A 57 6.63 -13.16 -3.05
N MET A 58 5.68 -12.26 -2.81
CA MET A 58 5.86 -10.83 -3.05
C MET A 58 7.02 -10.28 -2.22
N MET A 59 7.06 -10.56 -0.92
CA MET A 59 8.12 -10.11 -0.03
C MET A 59 9.49 -10.66 -0.46
N ALA A 60 9.55 -11.94 -0.85
CA ALA A 60 10.77 -12.57 -1.33
C ALA A 60 11.29 -11.99 -2.65
N ILE A 61 10.39 -11.55 -3.56
CA ILE A 61 10.79 -10.82 -4.77
C ILE A 61 11.36 -9.45 -4.39
N LEU A 62 10.64 -8.68 -3.57
CA LEU A 62 11.06 -7.34 -3.16
C LEU A 62 12.38 -7.32 -2.38
N ALA A 63 12.63 -8.34 -1.55
CA ALA A 63 13.88 -8.50 -0.80
C ALA A 63 15.12 -8.63 -1.69
N GLN A 64 14.98 -9.01 -2.97
CA GLN A 64 16.10 -9.13 -3.91
C GLN A 64 16.63 -7.77 -4.37
N HIS A 65 15.88 -6.68 -4.12
CA HIS A 65 16.18 -5.36 -4.63
C HIS A 65 16.78 -4.41 -3.60
N ALA A 66 16.87 -4.81 -2.33
CA ALA A 66 17.39 -3.97 -1.26
C ALA A 66 18.12 -4.83 -0.22
N PRO A 67 19.19 -4.32 0.41
CA PRO A 67 19.91 -5.05 1.45
C PRO A 67 19.09 -5.24 2.74
N SER A 68 18.13 -4.35 2.99
CA SER A 68 17.28 -4.38 4.18
C SER A 68 15.81 -4.23 3.79
N GLN A 69 14.98 -5.12 4.33
CA GLN A 69 13.54 -5.13 4.18
C GLN A 69 12.88 -5.25 5.56
N GLU A 70 11.87 -4.44 5.80
CA GLU A 70 10.99 -4.54 6.96
C GLU A 70 9.56 -4.83 6.49
N VAL A 71 9.06 -6.02 6.77
CA VAL A 71 7.67 -6.40 6.47
C VAL A 71 6.74 -5.75 7.50
N TYR A 72 5.84 -4.88 7.03
CA TYR A 72 4.90 -4.14 7.87
C TYR A 72 3.53 -4.82 7.96
N SER A 73 3.06 -5.40 6.85
CA SER A 73 1.83 -6.17 6.75
C SER A 73 1.95 -7.27 5.68
N ILE A 74 0.89 -8.04 5.47
CA ILE A 74 0.81 -9.07 4.43
C ILE A 74 1.04 -8.50 3.01
N ASP A 75 0.74 -7.23 2.79
CA ASP A 75 0.78 -6.54 1.51
C ASP A 75 1.69 -5.30 1.49
N GLU A 76 2.44 -5.04 2.57
CA GLU A 76 3.28 -3.84 2.70
C GLU A 76 4.64 -4.15 3.35
N CYS A 77 5.71 -3.61 2.78
CA CYS A 77 7.04 -3.60 3.37
C CYS A 77 7.75 -2.28 3.09
N PHE A 78 8.76 -1.97 3.91
CA PHE A 78 9.72 -0.88 3.68
C PHE A 78 11.05 -1.47 3.24
N LEU A 79 11.68 -0.83 2.26
CA LEU A 79 13.01 -1.19 1.77
C LEU A 79 13.97 -0.03 2.08
N ASP A 80 15.16 -0.34 2.58
CA ASP A 80 16.23 0.66 2.68
C ASP A 80 16.95 0.77 1.35
N LEU A 81 16.83 1.93 0.72
CA LEU A 81 17.42 2.25 -0.58
C LEU A 81 18.50 3.32 -0.46
N ALA A 82 19.03 3.55 0.75
CA ALA A 82 20.14 4.46 0.94
C ALA A 82 21.35 4.08 0.07
N GLY A 83 21.91 5.05 -0.65
CA GLY A 83 23.03 4.83 -1.56
C GLY A 83 22.67 4.16 -2.90
N VAL A 84 21.40 3.81 -3.14
CA VAL A 84 20.95 3.28 -4.43
C VAL A 84 20.83 4.42 -5.45
N PRO A 85 21.53 4.35 -6.60
CA PRO A 85 21.32 5.29 -7.69
C PRO A 85 20.00 5.02 -8.41
N ASP A 86 19.33 6.07 -8.88
CA ASP A 86 18.07 6.01 -9.65
C ASP A 86 17.02 5.08 -9.02
N VAL A 87 16.58 5.47 -7.81
CA VAL A 87 15.56 4.76 -7.04
C VAL A 87 14.25 4.61 -7.83
N ALA A 88 13.92 5.57 -8.68
CA ALA A 88 12.73 5.53 -9.53
C ALA A 88 12.78 4.38 -10.55
N ALA A 89 13.89 4.22 -11.26
CA ALA A 89 14.06 3.10 -12.18
C ALA A 89 14.04 1.75 -11.45
N LEU A 90 14.67 1.67 -10.27
CA LEU A 90 14.60 0.47 -9.44
C LEU A 90 13.15 0.14 -9.01
N ALA A 91 12.38 1.14 -8.58
CA ALA A 91 10.99 0.98 -8.20
C ALA A 91 10.12 0.45 -9.34
N ARG A 92 10.33 0.95 -10.57
CA ARG A 92 9.64 0.44 -11.77
C ARG A 92 10.02 -1.02 -12.06
N ARG A 93 11.29 -1.38 -11.93
CA ARG A 93 11.75 -2.78 -12.05
C ARG A 93 11.12 -3.69 -11.00
N MET A 94 11.08 -3.29 -9.73
CA MET A 94 10.42 -4.04 -8.66
C MET A 94 8.95 -4.32 -9.00
N ARG A 95 8.22 -3.31 -9.46
CA ARG A 95 6.81 -3.45 -9.87
C ARG A 95 6.65 -4.46 -11.00
N GLU A 96 7.49 -4.34 -12.02
CA GLU A 96 7.49 -5.24 -13.16
C GLU A 96 7.84 -6.68 -12.77
N ASP A 97 8.84 -6.88 -11.91
CA ASP A 97 9.23 -8.20 -11.41
C ASP A 97 8.09 -8.87 -10.63
N VAL A 98 7.43 -8.13 -9.73
CA VAL A 98 6.27 -8.65 -9.00
C VAL A 98 5.13 -8.99 -9.96
N TRP A 99 4.84 -8.11 -10.92
CA TRP A 99 3.80 -8.36 -11.92
C TRP A 99 4.09 -9.61 -12.76
N ARG A 100 5.29 -9.72 -13.32
CA ARG A 100 5.69 -10.84 -14.19
C ARG A 100 5.70 -12.18 -13.46
N ARG A 101 6.10 -12.21 -12.19
CA ARG A 101 6.31 -13.46 -11.44
C ARG A 101 5.04 -13.96 -10.74
N ILE A 102 4.19 -13.06 -10.24
CA ILE A 102 3.01 -13.44 -9.45
C ILE A 102 1.71 -12.74 -9.85
N GLY A 103 1.71 -11.85 -10.85
CA GLY A 103 0.50 -11.22 -11.37
C GLY A 103 -0.18 -10.25 -10.41
N ILE A 104 0.56 -9.72 -9.42
CA ILE A 104 0.04 -8.77 -8.42
C ILE A 104 0.52 -7.36 -8.78
N PRO A 105 -0.40 -6.39 -8.98
CA PRO A 105 0.00 -5.01 -9.16
C PRO A 105 0.45 -4.43 -7.82
N VAL A 106 1.63 -3.80 -7.81
CA VAL A 106 2.15 -3.09 -6.64
C VAL A 106 2.48 -1.65 -7.02
N SER A 107 2.51 -0.77 -6.02
CA SER A 107 2.92 0.62 -6.17
C SER A 107 4.02 0.95 -5.16
N VAL A 108 4.84 1.94 -5.49
CA VAL A 108 6.03 2.28 -4.72
C VAL A 108 6.03 3.76 -4.41
N GLY A 109 6.14 4.09 -3.12
CA GLY A 109 6.35 5.45 -2.64
C GLY A 109 7.74 5.60 -2.07
N ILE A 110 8.44 6.65 -2.50
CA ILE A 110 9.82 6.93 -2.13
C ILE A 110 9.84 8.21 -1.28
N GLY A 111 10.56 8.18 -0.17
CA GLY A 111 10.68 9.33 0.72
C GLY A 111 11.75 9.15 1.79
N PRO A 112 12.18 10.25 2.44
CA PRO A 112 13.31 10.23 3.39
C PRO A 112 12.95 9.64 4.76
N SER A 113 11.69 9.26 4.98
CA SER A 113 11.23 8.55 6.17
C SER A 113 10.12 7.56 5.78
N LYS A 114 9.91 6.53 6.59
CA LYS A 114 8.81 5.55 6.39
C LYS A 114 7.45 6.23 6.26
N THR A 115 7.22 7.27 7.07
CA THR A 115 6.00 8.10 7.00
C THR A 115 5.84 8.74 5.63
N LEU A 116 6.87 9.42 5.13
CA LEU A 116 6.83 10.08 3.84
C LEU A 116 6.77 9.08 2.70
N ALA A 117 7.44 7.93 2.79
CA ALA A 117 7.34 6.84 1.82
C ALA A 117 5.91 6.27 1.75
N LYS A 118 5.25 6.06 2.91
CA LYS A 118 3.86 5.60 2.95
C LYS A 118 2.90 6.64 2.35
N LEU A 119 3.13 7.93 2.62
CA LEU A 119 2.37 9.01 2.00
C LEU A 119 2.61 9.11 0.49
N ALA A 120 3.86 8.95 0.05
CA ALA A 120 4.22 8.87 -1.36
C ALA A 120 3.48 7.71 -2.05
N ASN A 121 3.39 6.56 -1.40
CA ASN A 121 2.65 5.42 -1.93
C ASN A 121 1.14 5.70 -2.03
N HIS A 122 0.59 6.52 -1.12
CA HIS A 122 -0.79 7.00 -1.25
C HIS A 122 -0.96 7.91 -2.46
N VAL A 123 -0.04 8.84 -2.69
CA VAL A 123 -0.02 9.73 -3.86
C VAL A 123 0.02 8.92 -5.15
N ALA A 124 0.96 7.98 -5.26
CA ALA A 124 1.12 7.06 -6.40
C ALA A 124 -0.15 6.25 -6.74
N LYS A 125 -1.03 6.01 -5.76
CA LYS A 125 -2.27 5.23 -5.95
C LYS A 125 -3.50 6.08 -6.27
N ARG A 126 -3.49 7.38 -5.92
CA ARG A 126 -4.73 8.16 -5.77
C ARG A 126 -4.72 9.51 -6.47
N VAL A 127 -3.55 10.06 -6.77
CA VAL A 127 -3.41 11.38 -7.38
C VAL A 127 -3.15 11.19 -8.88
N ALA A 128 -3.96 11.86 -9.69
CA ALA A 128 -3.79 11.84 -11.15
C ALA A 128 -2.41 12.39 -11.55
N GLY A 129 -1.82 11.81 -12.60
CA GLY A 129 -0.48 12.16 -13.09
C GLY A 129 0.63 11.19 -12.67
N TRP A 130 0.32 10.20 -11.81
CA TRP A 130 1.26 9.15 -11.37
C TRP A 130 0.74 7.75 -11.71
N ASP A 131 0.29 7.56 -12.96
CA ASP A 131 -0.40 6.35 -13.41
C ASP A 131 0.53 5.14 -13.54
N ASP A 132 1.84 5.37 -13.61
CA ASP A 132 2.86 4.32 -13.50
C ASP A 132 3.03 3.81 -12.06
N GLY A 133 2.29 4.40 -11.10
CA GLY A 133 2.23 4.15 -9.67
C GLY A 133 3.59 4.08 -8.95
N VAL A 134 4.54 4.88 -9.42
CA VAL A 134 5.74 5.24 -8.65
C VAL A 134 5.63 6.73 -8.31
N PHE A 135 5.92 7.09 -7.07
CA PHE A 135 6.03 8.49 -6.68
C PHE A 135 7.22 8.70 -5.76
N ASP A 136 8.00 9.74 -6.03
CA ASP A 136 9.12 10.19 -5.22
C ASP A 136 8.93 11.66 -4.85
N TRP A 137 9.08 11.96 -3.55
CA TRP A 137 9.08 13.33 -3.06
C TRP A 137 10.19 14.19 -3.68
N SER A 138 11.29 13.59 -4.13
CA SER A 138 12.40 14.33 -4.75
C SER A 138 12.04 14.98 -6.09
N TRP A 139 10.93 14.58 -6.71
CA TRP A 139 10.46 15.14 -7.98
C TRP A 139 9.76 16.49 -7.82
N LEU A 140 9.36 16.84 -6.61
CA LEU A 140 8.64 18.08 -6.32
C LEU A 140 9.58 19.13 -5.72
N SER A 141 9.43 20.37 -6.17
CA SER A 141 9.94 21.53 -5.46
C SER A 141 9.29 21.67 -4.07
N PRO A 142 9.87 22.45 -3.15
CA PRO A 142 9.23 22.74 -1.86
C PRO A 142 7.82 23.30 -2.00
N ALA A 143 7.60 24.22 -2.96
CA ALA A 143 6.28 24.82 -3.20
C ALA A 143 5.25 23.80 -3.69
N GLU A 144 5.65 22.89 -4.58
CA GLU A 144 4.79 21.80 -5.07
C GLU A 144 4.50 20.78 -3.97
N THR A 145 5.49 20.49 -3.11
CA THR A 145 5.34 19.63 -1.94
C THR A 145 4.29 20.21 -0.99
N ASP A 146 4.40 21.48 -0.64
CA ASP A 146 3.44 22.15 0.24
C ASP A 146 2.03 22.17 -0.35
N ALA A 147 1.91 22.47 -1.65
CA ALA A 147 0.64 22.46 -2.36
C ALA A 147 -0.01 21.06 -2.39
N LEU A 148 0.80 20.00 -2.60
CA LEU A 148 0.31 18.62 -2.56
C LEU A 148 -0.10 18.23 -1.14
N MET A 149 0.72 18.53 -0.13
CA MET A 149 0.46 18.22 1.28
C MET A 149 -0.81 18.90 1.79
N ALA A 150 -1.08 20.14 1.38
CA ALA A 150 -2.30 20.87 1.74
C ALA A 150 -3.59 20.22 1.18
N ARG A 151 -3.47 19.45 0.10
CA ARG A 151 -4.60 18.74 -0.54
C ARG A 151 -4.83 17.33 0.01
N LEU A 152 -3.86 16.78 0.74
CA LEU A 152 -3.94 15.43 1.27
C LEU A 152 -4.75 15.42 2.58
N PRO A 153 -5.84 14.64 2.68
CA PRO A 153 -6.63 14.57 3.90
C PRO A 153 -5.81 13.89 5.01
N ALA A 154 -5.36 14.67 6.00
CA ALA A 154 -4.52 14.20 7.09
C ALA A 154 -5.06 12.89 7.72
N GLY A 155 -6.36 12.76 7.95
CA GLY A 155 -6.95 11.59 8.60
C GLY A 155 -6.89 10.26 7.82
N LYS A 156 -6.73 10.25 6.49
CA LYS A 156 -6.78 9.01 5.68
C LYS A 156 -5.44 8.31 5.52
N VAL A 157 -4.34 9.06 5.65
CA VAL A 157 -2.97 8.54 5.53
C VAL A 157 -2.63 7.66 6.74
N TRP A 158 -3.15 8.03 7.92
CA TRP A 158 -2.82 7.40 9.20
C TRP A 158 -3.82 6.35 9.67
N ALA A 159 -5.02 6.26 9.10
CA ALA A 159 -6.02 5.24 9.48
C ALA A 159 -5.58 3.80 9.17
N SER A 160 -4.56 3.61 8.32
CA SER A 160 -3.87 2.32 8.08
C SER A 160 -2.58 2.16 8.90
N ALA A 161 -2.30 3.08 9.83
CA ALA A 161 -1.11 3.14 10.69
C ALA A 161 -1.47 3.52 12.13
N LEU A 162 -2.55 2.96 12.69
CA LEU A 162 -2.90 3.13 14.10
C LEU A 162 -1.77 2.58 14.98
N GLY A 163 -0.89 3.46 15.47
CA GLY A 163 0.04 3.14 16.57
C GLY A 163 1.39 3.88 16.69
N TRP A 164 1.73 4.90 15.89
CA TRP A 164 3.03 5.55 16.08
C TRP A 164 3.00 6.69 17.12
N ARG A 165 3.73 6.50 18.23
CA ARG A 165 4.08 7.56 19.19
C ARG A 165 5.46 8.13 18.84
N PRO A 166 5.67 9.47 18.88
CA PRO A 166 6.97 10.05 18.58
C PRO A 166 7.95 9.80 19.74
N GLY A 167 9.08 9.15 19.45
CA GLY A 167 10.10 8.86 20.45
C GLY A 167 11.37 8.28 19.83
N TRP A 168 11.99 9.00 18.91
CA TRP A 168 13.37 8.68 18.52
C TRP A 168 14.19 9.96 18.39
N ARG A 169 14.95 10.27 19.46
CA ARG A 169 16.03 11.26 19.42
C ARG A 169 17.20 10.63 18.67
N ARG A 170 17.72 11.34 17.67
CA ARG A 170 19.04 11.08 17.10
C ARG A 170 20.08 11.22 18.21
N SER A 171 20.79 10.15 18.55
CA SER A 171 22.09 10.26 19.22
C SER A 171 23.11 10.68 18.17
N ALA A 172 23.50 11.95 18.21
CA ALA A 172 24.68 12.44 17.52
C ALA A 172 25.92 11.84 18.20
N SER A 173 26.71 11.10 17.44
CA SER A 173 28.07 10.71 17.80
C SER A 173 29.01 11.83 17.37
N THR A 174 29.42 12.66 18.31
CA THR A 174 30.61 13.53 18.20
C THR A 174 31.62 13.02 19.20
N ARG A 175 32.74 12.47 18.72
CA ARG A 175 34.02 12.44 19.45
C ARG A 175 35.18 12.53 18.44
N HIS A 176 35.81 13.69 18.42
CA HIS A 176 37.25 13.78 18.63
C HIS A 176 37.45 14.42 20.00
#